data_AF-A0A534RK12-F1
#
_entry.id   AF-A0A534RK12-F1
#
_cell.length_a   1.000
_cell.length_b   1.000
_cell.length_c   1.000
_cell.angle_alpha   90.00
_cell.angle_beta   90.00
_cell.angle_gamma   90.00
#
_symmetry.space_group_name_H-M   'P 1'
#
loop_
_entity.id
_entity.type
_entity.pdbx_description
1 polymer ?
#
loop_
_entity_poly.entity_id
_entity_poly.type
_entity_poly.pdbx_seq_one_letter_code
_entity_poly.pdbx_strand_id
1 'polypeptide(L)'
;MTFLAYLPVLSAGFIWDDDTHVTNQPLLATWDGLRAIWLQPGATPQYYPLTHSTFWLEYHLFALQPLGYHVVNVVLHTVNASLVWLVLERLAVPGAWLAAAVFALHPVQVETAAWITELKNLQSGLFYLLAMLAYLRFALPGPGAGSKRLYGAALLAFAGALLSKTVTSTLPAALLICLWWKRGRLERRDVLLLIPFFITGIACALVTAWLETWRVGAQGADWVLSFPERCLVAGRALWFYAGKLVFPWGLTFIYPRWKI
;
A
#
# COMPACT_ATOMS: atom_id res chain seq x y z
N MET A 1 -18.48 9.77 7.70
CA MET A 1 -17.82 11.07 7.45
C MET A 1 -16.83 10.98 6.30
N THR A 2 -15.92 10.00 6.26
CA THR A 2 -14.99 9.79 5.13
C THR A 2 -15.70 9.78 3.78
N PHE A 3 -16.69 8.90 3.58
CA PHE A 3 -17.42 8.84 2.31
C PHE A 3 -18.02 10.19 1.86
N LEU A 4 -18.56 10.98 2.80
CA LEU A 4 -19.12 12.31 2.50
C LEU A 4 -18.04 13.30 2.06
N ALA A 5 -16.85 13.25 2.67
CA ALA A 5 -15.74 14.12 2.29
C ALA A 5 -15.22 13.82 0.88
N TYR A 6 -15.37 12.59 0.39
CA TYR A 6 -14.95 12.15 -0.94
C TYR A 6 -16.09 12.16 -1.97
N LEU A 7 -17.27 12.68 -1.64
CA LEU A 7 -18.40 12.74 -2.58
C LEU A 7 -18.06 13.40 -3.93
N PRO A 8 -17.24 14.47 -4.01
CA PRO A 8 -16.85 15.07 -5.29
C PRO A 8 -16.13 14.10 -6.24
N VAL A 9 -15.41 13.11 -5.71
CA VAL A 9 -14.67 12.12 -6.50
C VAL A 9 -15.63 11.25 -7.33
N LEU A 10 -16.87 11.06 -6.89
CA LEU A 10 -17.86 10.25 -7.63
C LEU A 10 -18.24 10.87 -8.98
N SER A 11 -17.96 12.16 -9.19
CA SER A 11 -18.15 12.86 -10.46
C SER A 11 -16.85 13.08 -11.24
N ALA A 12 -15.72 12.56 -10.75
CA ALA A 12 -14.44 12.65 -11.44
C ALA A 12 -14.33 11.61 -12.59
N GLY A 13 -13.40 11.87 -13.50
CA GLY A 13 -13.04 10.95 -14.58
C GLY A 13 -11.67 10.32 -14.37
N PHE A 14 -11.25 9.51 -15.35
CA PHE A 14 -9.89 8.98 -15.41
C PHE A 14 -8.86 10.10 -15.60
N ILE A 15 -7.72 9.99 -14.93
CA ILE A 15 -6.64 10.99 -14.95
C ILE A 15 -5.26 10.35 -15.05
N TRP A 16 -4.30 11.15 -15.52
CA TRP A 16 -2.87 10.82 -15.55
C TRP A 16 -2.55 9.47 -16.21
N ASP A 17 -2.18 8.45 -15.43
CA ASP A 17 -1.77 7.12 -15.90
C ASP A 17 -2.90 6.08 -15.85
N ASP A 18 -4.13 6.47 -15.50
CA ASP A 18 -5.32 5.62 -15.57
C ASP A 18 -5.54 5.06 -16.99
N ASP A 19 -5.01 5.74 -18.00
CA ASP A 19 -5.04 5.26 -19.36
C ASP A 19 -4.19 3.99 -19.55
N THR A 20 -2.98 3.95 -19.01
CA THR A 20 -2.08 2.79 -19.14
C THR A 20 -2.49 1.60 -18.25
N HIS A 21 -3.16 1.87 -17.13
CA HIS A 21 -3.58 0.85 -16.18
C HIS A 21 -5.01 0.34 -16.42
N VAL A 22 -5.90 1.19 -16.95
CA VAL A 22 -7.33 0.89 -17.11
C VAL A 22 -7.83 1.12 -18.54
N THR A 23 -7.89 2.36 -19.03
CA THR A 23 -8.70 2.66 -20.23
C THR A 23 -8.11 2.13 -21.53
N ASN A 24 -6.78 2.12 -21.65
CA ASN A 24 -6.02 1.60 -22.79
C ASN A 24 -5.32 0.28 -22.45
N GLN A 25 -5.89 -0.51 -21.53
CA GLN A 25 -5.30 -1.77 -21.09
C GLN A 25 -6.09 -2.99 -21.61
N PRO A 26 -5.71 -3.57 -22.77
CA PRO A 26 -6.45 -4.67 -23.40
C PRO A 26 -6.48 -5.96 -22.56
N LEU A 27 -5.55 -6.11 -21.61
CA LEU A 27 -5.50 -7.26 -20.70
C LEU A 27 -6.72 -7.34 -19.78
N LEU A 28 -7.44 -6.23 -19.55
CA LEU A 28 -8.62 -6.24 -18.66
C LEU A 28 -9.84 -6.89 -19.30
N ALA A 29 -9.89 -7.03 -20.63
CA ALA A 29 -11.09 -7.46 -21.35
C ALA A 29 -11.23 -8.98 -21.52
N THR A 30 -10.19 -9.77 -21.23
CA THR A 30 -10.16 -11.21 -21.53
C THR A 30 -9.61 -12.05 -20.39
N TRP A 31 -9.98 -13.32 -20.34
CA TRP A 31 -9.42 -14.30 -19.40
C TRP A 31 -7.93 -14.59 -19.66
N ASP A 32 -7.50 -14.57 -20.93
CA ASP A 32 -6.09 -14.66 -21.28
C ASP A 32 -5.30 -13.44 -20.79
N GLY A 33 -5.93 -12.27 -20.79
CA GLY A 33 -5.39 -11.06 -20.19
C GLY A 33 -5.19 -11.20 -18.68
N LEU A 34 -6.17 -11.78 -17.96
CA LEU A 34 -6.01 -12.12 -16.54
C LEU A 34 -4.85 -13.10 -16.33
N ARG A 35 -4.73 -14.13 -17.18
CA ARG A 35 -3.59 -15.05 -17.12
C ARG A 35 -2.25 -14.32 -17.35
N ALA A 36 -2.19 -13.40 -18.31
CA ALA A 36 -1.00 -12.62 -18.62
C ALA A 36 -0.60 -11.69 -17.46
N ILE A 37 -1.56 -11.07 -16.77
CA ILE A 37 -1.33 -10.24 -15.57
C ILE A 37 -0.50 -11.01 -14.52
N TRP A 38 -0.75 -12.31 -14.35
CA TRP A 38 -0.05 -13.14 -13.36
C TRP A 38 1.23 -13.80 -13.89
N LEU A 39 1.27 -14.18 -15.17
CA LEU A 39 2.31 -15.07 -15.69
C LEU A 39 3.29 -14.41 -16.65
N GLN A 40 3.03 -13.18 -17.12
CA GLN A 40 3.86 -12.48 -18.09
C GLN A 40 4.39 -11.16 -17.50
N PRO A 41 5.54 -11.17 -16.79
CA PRO A 41 6.13 -9.96 -16.26
C PRO A 41 6.46 -8.95 -17.37
N GLY A 42 5.94 -7.72 -17.23
CA GLY A 42 6.02 -6.66 -18.23
C GLY A 42 4.75 -6.50 -19.09
N ALA A 43 3.74 -7.35 -18.91
CA ALA A 43 2.43 -7.18 -19.56
C ALA A 43 1.67 -5.95 -19.04
N THR A 44 1.89 -5.55 -17.79
CA THR A 44 1.34 -4.33 -17.18
C THR A 44 2.46 -3.32 -16.89
N PRO A 45 2.14 -2.01 -16.76
CA PRO A 45 3.15 -0.97 -16.51
C PRO A 45 4.00 -1.25 -15.26
N GLN A 46 3.36 -1.78 -14.21
CA GLN A 46 4.03 -2.24 -13.00
C GLN A 46 3.50 -3.62 -12.62
N TYR A 47 4.37 -4.48 -12.11
CA TYR A 47 3.99 -5.86 -11.78
C TYR A 47 3.27 -5.96 -10.43
N TYR A 48 1.98 -5.65 -10.45
CA TYR A 48 1.05 -5.71 -9.31
C TYR A 48 -0.15 -6.61 -9.64
N PRO A 49 0.05 -7.93 -9.71
CA PRO A 49 -0.93 -8.84 -10.30
C PRO A 49 -2.26 -8.84 -9.56
N LEU A 50 -2.28 -8.67 -8.24
CA LEU A 50 -3.53 -8.63 -7.49
C LEU A 50 -4.29 -7.32 -7.72
N THR A 51 -3.60 -6.19 -7.86
CA THR A 51 -4.24 -4.90 -8.20
C THR A 51 -4.82 -4.94 -9.61
N HIS A 52 -4.06 -5.46 -10.58
CA HIS A 52 -4.56 -5.59 -11.95
C HIS A 52 -5.68 -6.65 -12.09
N SER A 53 -5.71 -7.67 -11.23
CA SER A 53 -6.87 -8.56 -11.14
C SER A 53 -8.12 -7.86 -10.63
N THR A 54 -7.97 -6.90 -9.70
CA THR A 54 -9.08 -6.05 -9.26
C THR A 54 -9.54 -5.13 -10.39
N PHE A 55 -8.62 -4.49 -11.14
CA PHE A 55 -9.01 -3.72 -12.33
C PHE A 55 -9.70 -4.57 -13.39
N TRP A 56 -9.26 -5.83 -13.57
CA TRP A 56 -9.93 -6.78 -14.47
C TRP A 56 -11.37 -7.04 -14.01
N LEU A 57 -11.59 -7.23 -12.71
CA LEU A 57 -12.93 -7.41 -12.15
C LEU A 57 -13.79 -6.13 -12.29
N GLU A 58 -13.24 -4.98 -11.95
CA GLU A 58 -13.92 -3.68 -12.08
C GLU A 58 -14.31 -3.38 -13.53
N TYR A 59 -13.44 -3.70 -14.49
CA TYR A 59 -13.75 -3.57 -15.92
C TYR A 59 -14.94 -4.44 -16.33
N HIS A 60 -15.05 -5.67 -15.83
CA HIS A 60 -16.18 -6.53 -16.13
C HIS A 60 -17.49 -6.10 -15.43
N LEU A 61 -17.39 -5.40 -14.31
CA LEU A 61 -18.56 -4.92 -13.55
C LEU A 61 -19.04 -3.54 -14.04
N PHE A 62 -18.12 -2.67 -14.43
CA PHE A 62 -18.38 -1.25 -14.67
C PHE A 62 -17.96 -0.77 -16.06
N ALA A 63 -17.32 -1.61 -16.87
CA ALA A 63 -16.67 -1.22 -18.12
C ALA A 63 -15.79 0.01 -17.89
N LEU A 64 -15.81 1.00 -18.78
CA LEU A 64 -15.06 2.25 -18.61
C LEU A 64 -15.89 3.36 -17.94
N GLN A 65 -16.81 3.01 -17.02
CA GLN A 65 -17.55 4.00 -16.24
C GLN A 65 -16.78 4.36 -14.95
N PRO A 66 -16.20 5.58 -14.83
CA PRO A 66 -15.30 5.93 -13.71
C PRO A 66 -15.94 5.82 -12.32
N LEU A 67 -17.26 6.03 -12.24
CA LEU A 67 -18.01 6.01 -10.98
C LEU A 67 -17.77 4.73 -10.18
N GLY A 68 -17.77 3.55 -10.81
CA GLY A 68 -17.57 2.27 -10.13
C GLY A 68 -16.21 2.18 -9.46
N TYR A 69 -15.16 2.54 -10.19
CA TYR A 69 -13.77 2.58 -9.71
C TYR A 69 -13.60 3.55 -8.53
N HIS A 70 -14.15 4.76 -8.64
CA HIS A 70 -14.10 5.73 -7.56
C HIS A 70 -14.85 5.27 -6.30
N VAL A 71 -16.00 4.61 -6.45
CA VAL A 71 -16.73 4.02 -5.32
C VAL A 71 -15.88 2.97 -4.62
N VAL A 72 -15.24 2.06 -5.36
CA VAL A 72 -14.36 1.03 -4.78
C VAL A 72 -13.20 1.68 -4.02
N ASN A 73 -12.54 2.68 -4.60
CA ASN A 73 -11.44 3.38 -3.94
C ASN A 73 -11.88 4.06 -2.62
N VAL A 74 -12.99 4.80 -2.63
CA VAL A 74 -13.50 5.49 -1.43
C VAL A 74 -13.94 4.49 -0.34
N VAL A 75 -14.52 3.35 -0.73
CA VAL A 75 -14.86 2.26 0.19
C VAL A 75 -13.59 1.68 0.81
N LEU A 76 -12.59 1.33 0.00
CA LEU A 76 -11.31 0.80 0.50
C LEU A 76 -10.61 1.79 1.43
N HIS A 77 -10.62 3.09 1.10
CA HIS A 77 -10.07 4.13 1.99
C HIS A 77 -10.79 4.19 3.33
N THR A 78 -12.11 4.08 3.33
CA THR A 78 -12.92 4.05 4.55
C THR A 78 -12.61 2.81 5.41
N VAL A 79 -12.44 1.64 4.78
CA VAL A 79 -12.03 0.42 5.49
C VAL A 79 -10.61 0.57 6.05
N ASN A 80 -9.67 1.13 5.27
CA ASN A 80 -8.31 1.39 5.72
C ASN A 80 -8.27 2.33 6.93
N ALA A 81 -9.02 3.43 6.92
CA ALA A 81 -9.15 4.31 8.08
C ALA A 81 -9.67 3.58 9.33
N SER A 82 -10.65 2.70 9.13
CA SER A 82 -11.20 1.87 10.22
C SER A 82 -10.15 0.89 10.75
N LEU A 83 -9.34 0.28 9.88
CA LEU A 83 -8.25 -0.60 10.28
C LEU A 83 -7.11 0.15 10.98
N VAL A 84 -6.79 1.38 10.55
CA VAL A 84 -5.85 2.26 11.26
C VAL A 84 -6.33 2.47 12.69
N TRP A 85 -7.61 2.80 12.89
CA TRP A 85 -8.19 2.92 14.24
C TRP A 85 -8.00 1.64 15.06
N LEU A 86 -8.36 0.48 14.50
CA LEU A 86 -8.24 -0.82 15.20
C LEU A 86 -6.79 -1.20 15.53
N VAL A 87 -5.83 -0.88 14.66
CA VAL A 87 -4.40 -1.09 14.91
C VAL A 87 -3.92 -0.17 16.03
N LEU A 88 -4.29 1.11 16.00
CA LEU A 88 -3.91 2.07 17.03
C LEU A 88 -4.53 1.74 18.40
N GLU A 89 -5.78 1.26 18.43
CA GLU A 89 -6.40 0.71 19.65
C GLU A 89 -5.70 -0.54 20.14
N ARG A 90 -5.33 -1.45 19.24
CA ARG A 90 -4.58 -2.66 19.59
C ARG A 90 -3.22 -2.32 20.21
N LEU A 91 -2.64 -1.21 19.79
CA LEU A 91 -1.43 -0.62 20.32
C LEU A 91 -1.69 0.30 21.52
N ALA A 92 -2.93 0.46 22.00
CA ALA A 92 -3.28 1.34 23.12
C ALA A 92 -2.77 2.79 22.95
N VAL A 93 -2.87 3.34 21.73
CA VAL A 93 -2.55 4.73 21.43
C VAL A 93 -3.69 5.63 21.95
N PRO A 94 -3.42 6.60 22.84
CA PRO A 94 -4.44 7.57 23.25
C PRO A 94 -4.97 8.35 22.04
N GLY A 95 -6.29 8.50 21.93
CA GLY A 95 -6.90 9.21 20.80
C GLY A 95 -6.83 8.46 19.47
N ALA A 96 -6.74 7.12 19.48
CA ALA A 96 -6.70 6.28 18.27
C ALA A 96 -7.78 6.63 17.24
N TRP A 97 -9.02 6.89 17.69
CA TRP A 97 -10.13 7.31 16.82
C TRP A 97 -9.86 8.65 16.13
N LEU A 98 -9.27 9.62 16.85
CA LEU A 98 -8.96 10.94 16.31
C LEU A 98 -7.82 10.84 15.30
N ALA A 99 -6.77 10.06 15.60
CA ALA A 99 -5.69 9.80 14.67
C ALA A 99 -6.19 9.12 13.37
N ALA A 100 -7.13 8.19 13.48
CA ALA A 100 -7.77 7.57 12.33
C ALA A 100 -8.68 8.53 11.55
N ALA A 101 -9.40 9.42 12.23
CA ALA A 101 -10.20 10.46 11.59
C ALA A 101 -9.32 11.48 10.84
N VAL A 102 -8.20 11.89 11.44
CA VAL A 102 -7.17 12.70 10.78
C VAL A 102 -6.65 11.96 9.56
N PHE A 103 -6.22 10.69 9.70
CA PHE A 103 -5.81 9.88 8.56
C PHE A 103 -6.88 9.88 7.46
N ALA A 104 -8.14 9.63 7.79
CA ALA A 104 -9.21 9.51 6.81
C ALA A 104 -9.50 10.81 6.03
N LEU A 105 -9.37 11.96 6.68
CA LEU A 105 -9.79 13.27 6.15
C LEU A 105 -8.63 14.17 5.73
N HIS A 106 -7.40 13.77 5.99
CA HIS A 106 -6.22 14.58 5.70
C HIS A 106 -6.04 14.78 4.18
N PRO A 107 -5.81 16.00 3.68
CA PRO A 107 -5.72 16.26 2.23
C PRO A 107 -4.66 15.45 1.49
N VAL A 108 -3.57 15.06 2.17
CA VAL A 108 -2.54 14.15 1.62
C VAL A 108 -3.12 12.82 1.13
N GLN A 109 -4.23 12.34 1.70
CA GLN A 109 -4.86 11.11 1.25
C GLN A 109 -5.65 11.26 -0.05
N VAL A 110 -5.93 12.49 -0.50
CA VAL A 110 -6.75 12.70 -1.70
C VAL A 110 -6.12 12.08 -2.93
N GLU A 111 -4.80 12.17 -3.08
CA GLU A 111 -4.08 11.52 -4.19
C GLU A 111 -4.36 10.00 -4.21
N THR A 112 -4.24 9.33 -3.06
CA THR A 112 -4.48 7.87 -2.98
C THR A 112 -5.96 7.49 -3.10
N ALA A 113 -6.88 8.31 -2.59
CA ALA A 113 -8.31 7.97 -2.54
C ALA A 113 -9.09 8.38 -3.80
N ALA A 114 -8.65 9.42 -4.53
CA ALA A 114 -9.37 9.97 -5.68
C ALA A 114 -8.89 9.41 -7.03
N TRP A 115 -7.60 9.14 -7.17
CA TRP A 115 -7.00 8.68 -8.43
C TRP A 115 -7.14 7.16 -8.57
N ILE A 116 -7.73 6.70 -9.68
CA ILE A 116 -8.15 5.30 -9.84
C ILE A 116 -6.96 4.35 -9.77
N THR A 117 -5.87 4.65 -10.45
CA THR A 117 -4.66 3.82 -10.46
C THR A 117 -3.98 3.70 -9.09
N GLU A 118 -4.26 4.60 -8.14
CA GLU A 118 -3.81 4.47 -6.75
C GLU A 118 -4.59 3.43 -5.93
N LEU A 119 -5.51 2.67 -6.56
CA LEU A 119 -6.02 1.40 -6.03
C LEU A 119 -4.88 0.52 -5.49
N LYS A 120 -3.71 0.52 -6.15
CA LYS A 120 -2.52 -0.19 -5.66
C LYS A 120 -2.15 0.17 -4.22
N ASN A 121 -2.28 1.43 -3.81
CA ASN A 121 -2.03 1.88 -2.44
C ASN A 121 -3.15 1.50 -1.49
N LEU A 122 -4.40 1.69 -1.91
CA LEU A 122 -5.56 1.36 -1.08
C LEU A 122 -5.65 -0.13 -0.78
N GLN A 123 -5.49 -0.96 -1.81
CA GLN A 123 -5.55 -2.41 -1.70
C GLN A 123 -4.35 -2.97 -0.95
N SER A 124 -3.13 -2.51 -1.24
CA SER A 124 -1.95 -2.93 -0.49
C SER A 124 -2.01 -2.46 0.97
N GLY A 125 -2.54 -1.26 1.23
CA GLY A 125 -2.80 -0.73 2.57
C GLY A 125 -3.80 -1.58 3.36
N LEU A 126 -4.90 -2.02 2.73
CA LEU A 126 -5.89 -2.93 3.33
C LEU A 126 -5.23 -4.20 3.83
N PHE A 127 -4.52 -4.88 2.93
CA PHE A 127 -3.84 -6.12 3.26
C PHE A 127 -2.70 -5.93 4.27
N TYR A 128 -1.95 -4.83 4.19
CA TYR A 128 -0.92 -4.48 5.16
C TYR A 128 -1.49 -4.29 6.57
N LEU A 129 -2.57 -3.52 6.70
CA LEU A 129 -3.20 -3.25 7.99
C LEU A 129 -3.91 -4.48 8.56
N LEU A 130 -4.54 -5.31 7.72
CA LEU A 130 -5.09 -6.61 8.13
C LEU A 130 -3.98 -7.53 8.65
N ALA A 131 -2.86 -7.62 7.92
CA ALA A 131 -1.71 -8.41 8.34
C ALA A 131 -1.14 -7.92 9.68
N MET A 132 -0.98 -6.60 9.81
CA MET A 132 -0.50 -5.96 11.03
C MET A 132 -1.43 -6.22 12.21
N LEU A 133 -2.74 -5.99 12.06
CA LEU A 133 -3.73 -6.20 13.11
C LEU A 133 -3.79 -7.66 13.56
N ALA A 134 -3.82 -8.60 12.61
CA ALA A 134 -3.82 -10.03 12.89
C ALA A 134 -2.53 -10.46 13.62
N TYR A 135 -1.38 -9.99 13.17
CA TYR A 135 -0.09 -10.29 13.81
C TYR A 135 -0.01 -9.69 15.22
N LEU A 136 -0.43 -8.44 15.42
CA LEU A 136 -0.43 -7.81 16.75
C LEU A 136 -1.39 -8.49 17.72
N ARG A 137 -2.56 -8.96 17.26
CA ARG A 137 -3.47 -9.79 18.07
C ARG A 137 -2.86 -11.14 18.43
N PHE A 138 -2.10 -11.74 17.52
CA PHE A 138 -1.36 -12.98 17.77
C PHE A 138 -0.21 -12.76 18.77
N ALA A 139 0.58 -11.71 18.62
CA ALA A 139 1.83 -11.52 19.34
C ALA A 139 1.62 -10.88 20.72
N LEU A 140 0.81 -9.84 20.83
CA LEU A 140 0.65 -9.10 22.09
C LEU A 140 -0.41 -9.78 23.00
N PRO A 141 -0.37 -9.58 24.33
CA PRO A 141 -1.37 -10.12 25.26
C PRO A 141 -2.79 -9.64 24.91
N GLY A 142 -3.79 -10.51 25.11
CA GLY A 142 -5.20 -10.23 24.84
C GLY A 142 -5.90 -11.37 24.09
N PRO A 143 -7.17 -11.18 23.68
CA PRO A 143 -7.92 -12.18 22.94
C PRO A 143 -7.21 -12.61 21.64
N GLY A 144 -6.99 -13.91 21.49
CA GLY A 144 -6.32 -14.48 20.31
C GLY A 144 -4.79 -14.55 20.38
N ALA A 145 -4.16 -14.13 21.49
CA ALA A 145 -2.73 -14.27 21.68
C ALA A 145 -2.27 -15.73 21.47
N GLY A 146 -1.22 -15.93 20.68
CA GLY A 146 -0.70 -17.26 20.33
C GLY A 146 -1.53 -18.05 19.30
N SER A 147 -2.65 -17.51 18.80
CA SER A 147 -3.49 -18.19 17.80
C SER A 147 -2.78 -18.40 16.47
N LYS A 148 -2.56 -19.68 16.10
CA LYS A 148 -2.00 -20.06 14.79
C LYS A 148 -2.85 -19.57 13.62
N ARG A 149 -4.17 -19.44 13.81
CA ARG A 149 -5.09 -18.91 12.78
C ARG A 149 -4.80 -17.44 12.48
N LEU A 150 -4.57 -16.62 13.51
CA LEU A 150 -4.22 -15.21 13.33
C LEU A 150 -2.85 -15.04 12.68
N TYR A 151 -1.87 -15.87 13.05
CA TYR A 151 -0.57 -15.86 12.39
C TYR A 151 -0.67 -16.25 10.90
N GLY A 152 -1.43 -17.30 10.58
CA GLY A 152 -1.69 -17.69 9.20
C GLY A 152 -2.43 -16.62 8.40
N ALA A 153 -3.45 -15.99 9.00
CA ALA A 153 -4.16 -14.87 8.40
C ALA A 153 -3.23 -13.66 8.15
N ALA A 154 -2.30 -13.38 9.07
CA ALA A 154 -1.31 -12.32 8.89
C ALA A 154 -0.37 -12.58 7.71
N LEU A 155 0.12 -13.83 7.56
CA LEU A 155 0.95 -14.23 6.42
C LEU A 155 0.21 -14.13 5.09
N LEU A 156 -1.03 -14.62 5.04
CA LEU A 156 -1.85 -14.57 3.83
C LEU A 156 -2.18 -13.13 3.43
N ALA A 157 -2.57 -12.30 4.39
CA ALA A 157 -2.81 -10.88 4.14
C ALA A 157 -1.52 -10.19 3.69
N PHE A 158 -0.37 -10.49 4.30
CA PHE A 158 0.91 -9.90 3.87
C PHE A 158 1.28 -10.29 2.43
N ALA A 159 1.04 -11.54 2.02
CA ALA A 159 1.20 -11.96 0.63
C ALA A 159 0.29 -11.15 -0.31
N GLY A 160 -0.97 -10.92 0.07
CA GLY A 160 -1.90 -10.04 -0.66
C GLY A 160 -1.39 -8.60 -0.76
N ALA A 161 -0.75 -8.09 0.30
CA ALA A 161 -0.17 -6.76 0.32
C ALA A 161 0.98 -6.64 -0.70
N LEU A 162 1.89 -7.61 -0.70
CA LEU A 162 3.03 -7.68 -1.63
C LEU A 162 2.58 -7.81 -3.09
N LEU A 163 1.56 -8.65 -3.37
CA LEU A 163 1.01 -8.84 -4.72
C LEU A 163 0.19 -7.64 -5.22
N SER A 164 -0.20 -6.72 -4.33
CA SER A 164 -0.89 -5.47 -4.67
C SER A 164 0.08 -4.31 -4.87
N LYS A 165 1.11 -4.20 -4.02
CA LYS A 165 2.21 -3.25 -4.15
C LYS A 165 3.38 -3.66 -3.25
N THR A 166 4.56 -3.88 -3.83
CA THR A 166 5.71 -4.49 -3.12
C THR A 166 6.41 -3.59 -2.11
N VAL A 167 6.12 -2.27 -2.09
CA VAL A 167 6.59 -1.35 -1.03
C VAL A 167 6.13 -1.78 0.38
N THR A 168 5.09 -2.61 0.46
CA THR A 168 4.60 -3.23 1.70
C THR A 168 5.59 -4.20 2.35
N SER A 169 6.68 -4.58 1.66
CA SER A 169 7.81 -5.35 2.20
C SER A 169 8.43 -4.78 3.49
N THR A 170 8.10 -3.54 3.84
CA THR A 170 8.44 -2.88 5.10
C THR A 170 7.68 -3.39 6.33
N LEU A 171 6.56 -4.13 6.17
CA LEU A 171 5.73 -4.62 7.27
C LEU A 171 6.49 -5.33 8.40
N PRO A 172 7.36 -6.34 8.14
CA PRO A 172 8.06 -7.02 9.23
C PRO A 172 8.93 -6.09 10.07
N ALA A 173 9.54 -5.06 9.46
CA ALA A 173 10.29 -4.05 10.22
C ALA A 173 9.35 -3.18 11.08
N ALA A 174 8.21 -2.75 10.54
CA ALA A 174 7.20 -2.01 11.30
C ALA A 174 6.64 -2.83 12.48
N LEU A 175 6.41 -4.13 12.29
CA LEU A 175 5.99 -5.04 13.36
C LEU A 175 7.04 -5.16 14.46
N LEU A 176 8.33 -5.30 14.13
CA LEU A 176 9.40 -5.28 15.13
C LEU A 176 9.41 -3.97 15.93
N ILE A 177 9.28 -2.81 15.27
CA ILE A 177 9.21 -1.52 15.95
C ILE A 177 8.02 -1.48 16.93
N CYS A 178 6.85 -1.97 16.50
CA CYS A 178 5.66 -2.01 17.35
C CYS A 178 5.82 -2.94 18.55
N LEU A 179 6.41 -4.13 18.36
CA LEU A 179 6.66 -5.08 19.46
C LEU A 179 7.68 -4.52 20.45
N TRP A 180 8.77 -3.95 19.93
CA TRP A 180 9.79 -3.27 20.74
C TRP A 180 9.16 -2.15 21.56
N TRP A 181 8.37 -1.28 20.93
CA TRP A 181 7.70 -0.17 21.61
C TRP A 181 6.72 -0.67 22.70
N LYS A 182 5.94 -1.72 22.44
CA LYS A 182 4.95 -2.23 23.39
C LYS A 182 5.55 -3.04 24.54
N ARG A 183 6.69 -3.70 24.35
CA ARG A 183 7.30 -4.57 25.36
C ARG A 183 8.58 -4.01 25.98
N GLY A 184 9.11 -2.90 25.44
CA GLY A 184 10.40 -2.30 25.83
C GLY A 184 11.64 -3.06 25.33
N ARG A 185 11.46 -4.26 24.75
CA ARG A 185 12.54 -5.11 24.23
C ARG A 185 12.02 -6.05 23.15
N LEU A 186 12.92 -6.53 22.29
CA LEU A 186 12.65 -7.60 21.33
C LEU A 186 13.14 -8.93 21.86
N GLU A 187 12.31 -9.96 21.76
CA GLU A 187 12.71 -11.32 22.10
C GLU A 187 13.13 -12.08 20.82
N ARG A 188 14.03 -13.06 20.96
CA ARG A 188 14.48 -13.89 19.82
C ARG A 188 13.28 -14.52 19.08
N ARG A 189 12.24 -14.89 19.82
CA ARG A 189 11.00 -15.44 19.26
C ARG A 189 10.29 -14.47 18.30
N ASP A 190 10.30 -13.17 18.58
CA ASP A 190 9.65 -12.16 17.74
C ASP A 190 10.32 -12.10 16.36
N VAL A 191 11.65 -12.11 16.34
CA VAL A 191 12.45 -12.15 15.12
C VAL A 191 12.22 -13.45 14.36
N LEU A 192 12.28 -14.60 15.04
CA LEU A 192 12.09 -15.91 14.41
C LEU A 192 10.72 -16.05 13.74
N LEU A 193 9.65 -15.53 14.37
CA LEU A 193 8.30 -15.55 13.80
C LEU A 193 8.12 -14.59 12.63
N LEU A 194 9.00 -13.61 12.45
CA LEU A 194 8.98 -12.70 11.30
C LEU A 194 9.90 -13.13 10.16
N ILE A 195 10.72 -14.18 10.33
CA ILE A 195 11.59 -14.69 9.26
C ILE A 195 10.81 -14.96 7.97
N PRO A 196 9.64 -15.65 7.96
CA PRO A 196 8.89 -15.86 6.73
C PRO A 196 8.43 -14.55 6.07
N PHE A 197 8.07 -13.54 6.86
CA PHE A 197 7.69 -12.20 6.37
C PHE A 197 8.90 -11.48 5.76
N PHE A 198 10.07 -11.53 6.40
CA PHE A 198 11.29 -10.96 5.84
C PHE A 198 11.70 -11.64 4.54
N ILE A 199 11.72 -12.98 4.51
CA ILE A 199 12.10 -13.73 3.31
C ILE A 199 11.18 -13.38 2.14
N THR A 200 9.87 -13.43 2.36
CA THR A 200 8.90 -13.13 1.29
C THR A 200 8.95 -11.67 0.87
N GLY A 201 9.03 -10.73 1.82
CA GLY A 201 9.14 -9.30 1.54
C GLY A 201 10.40 -8.95 0.75
N ILE A 202 11.57 -9.46 1.16
CA ILE A 202 12.85 -9.25 0.48
C ILE A 202 12.83 -9.89 -0.91
N ALA A 203 12.36 -11.13 -1.04
CA ALA A 203 12.27 -11.80 -2.34
C ALA A 203 11.41 -11.02 -3.34
N CYS A 204 10.20 -10.59 -2.93
CA CYS A 204 9.33 -9.78 -3.79
C CYS A 204 9.92 -8.39 -4.12
N ALA A 205 10.61 -7.76 -3.16
CA ALA A 205 11.30 -6.49 -3.39
C ALA A 205 12.44 -6.64 -4.40
N LEU A 206 13.25 -7.70 -4.32
CA LEU A 206 14.32 -7.99 -5.27
C LEU A 206 13.78 -8.28 -6.67
N VAL A 207 12.70 -9.06 -6.77
CA VAL A 207 12.02 -9.31 -8.06
C VAL A 207 11.50 -8.00 -8.66
N THR A 208 10.89 -7.14 -7.85
CA THR A 208 10.42 -5.82 -8.32
C THR A 208 11.59 -4.96 -8.78
N ALA A 209 12.67 -4.87 -8.00
CA ALA A 209 13.84 -4.09 -8.39
C ALA A 209 14.44 -4.56 -9.71
N TRP A 210 14.48 -5.89 -9.93
CA TRP A 210 14.89 -6.46 -11.21
C TRP A 210 13.93 -6.09 -12.35
N LEU A 211 12.61 -6.20 -12.16
CA LEU A 211 11.61 -5.83 -13.16
C LEU A 211 11.66 -4.34 -13.52
N GLU A 212 11.76 -3.46 -12.52
CA GLU A 212 11.87 -2.01 -12.73
C GLU A 212 13.13 -1.66 -13.54
N THR A 213 14.24 -2.33 -13.24
CA THR A 213 15.51 -2.11 -13.94
C THR A 213 15.45 -2.61 -15.39
N TRP A 214 14.92 -3.81 -15.63
CA TRP A 214 15.07 -4.51 -16.92
C TRP A 214 13.82 -4.52 -17.81
N ARG A 215 12.65 -4.18 -17.27
CA ARG A 215 11.37 -4.12 -18.02
C ARG A 215 10.82 -2.71 -18.10
N VAL A 216 10.83 -1.96 -16.99
CA VAL A 216 10.30 -0.59 -16.96
C VAL A 216 11.33 0.43 -17.46
N GLY A 217 12.62 0.09 -17.37
CA GLY A 217 13.71 0.91 -17.90
C GLY A 217 14.20 1.97 -16.92
N ALA A 218 14.13 1.70 -15.61
CA ALA A 218 14.73 2.53 -14.56
C ALA A 218 16.28 2.44 -14.58
N GLN A 219 16.88 2.84 -15.71
CA GLN A 219 18.31 2.83 -15.99
C GLN A 219 18.78 4.23 -16.43
N GLY A 220 20.07 4.52 -16.22
CA GLY A 220 20.69 5.79 -16.62
C GLY A 220 21.08 6.68 -15.44
N ALA A 221 21.74 7.80 -15.74
CA ALA A 221 22.36 8.70 -14.75
C ALA A 221 21.38 9.18 -13.67
N ASP A 222 20.11 9.36 -14.02
CA ASP A 222 19.03 9.76 -13.11
C ASP A 222 18.72 8.73 -12.01
N TRP A 223 19.10 7.46 -12.21
CA TRP A 223 18.81 6.34 -11.30
C TRP A 223 20.03 5.86 -10.52
N VAL A 224 21.23 6.34 -10.89
CA VAL A 224 22.51 5.99 -10.25
C VAL A 224 22.79 6.94 -9.09
N LEU A 225 22.01 6.82 -8.01
CA LEU A 225 22.34 7.47 -6.74
C LEU A 225 23.34 6.62 -5.96
N SER A 226 24.41 7.25 -5.48
CA SER A 226 25.34 6.70 -4.50
C SER A 226 24.63 6.40 -3.18
N PHE A 227 25.25 5.57 -2.34
CA PHE A 227 24.68 5.24 -1.03
C PHE A 227 24.41 6.48 -0.15
N PRO A 228 25.34 7.47 -0.03
CA PRO A 228 25.06 8.72 0.68
C PRO A 228 23.87 9.51 0.11
N GLU A 229 23.77 9.63 -1.22
CA GLU A 229 22.64 10.34 -1.85
C GLU A 229 21.30 9.64 -1.56
N ARG A 230 21.27 8.31 -1.58
CA ARG A 230 20.07 7.54 -1.19
C ARG A 230 19.68 7.82 0.26
N CYS A 231 20.65 7.91 1.16
CA CYS A 231 20.40 8.28 2.55
C CYS A 231 19.87 9.72 2.69
N LEU A 232 20.42 10.67 1.93
CA LEU A 232 19.95 12.06 1.92
C LEU A 232 18.53 12.18 1.37
N VAL A 233 18.19 11.46 0.29
CA VAL A 233 16.83 11.40 -0.25
C VAL A 233 15.86 10.81 0.76
N ALA A 234 16.22 9.69 1.41
CA ALA A 234 15.40 9.07 2.43
C ALA A 234 15.16 10.01 3.62
N GLY A 235 16.21 10.69 4.10
CA GLY A 235 16.09 11.69 5.17
C GLY A 235 15.22 12.87 4.78
N ARG A 236 15.38 13.39 3.56
CA ARG A 236 14.55 14.49 3.03
C ARG A 236 13.09 14.08 2.88
N ALA A 237 12.81 12.83 2.50
CA ALA A 237 11.45 12.32 2.41
C ALA A 237 10.73 12.32 3.76
N LEU A 238 11.42 11.97 4.85
CA LEU A 238 10.85 12.03 6.20
C LEU A 238 10.39 13.46 6.54
N TRP A 239 11.25 14.46 6.33
CA TRP A 239 10.92 15.86 6.60
C TRP A 239 9.87 16.42 5.66
N PHE A 240 9.90 16.04 4.39
CA PHE A 240 8.91 16.45 3.41
C PHE A 240 7.51 16.01 3.83
N TYR A 241 7.32 14.72 4.15
CA TYR A 241 6.01 14.22 4.55
C TYR A 241 5.58 14.70 5.94
N ALA A 242 6.52 14.87 6.89
CA ALA A 242 6.21 15.52 8.16
C ALA A 242 5.69 16.96 7.96
N GLY A 243 6.30 17.72 7.04
CA GLY A 243 5.83 19.05 6.66
C GLY A 243 4.44 19.00 6.02
N LYS A 244 4.17 18.06 5.12
CA LYS A 244 2.86 17.89 4.47
C LYS A 244 1.75 17.50 5.44
N LEU A 245 2.07 16.79 6.53
CA LEU A 245 1.11 16.47 7.59
C LEU A 245 0.69 17.71 8.41
N VAL A 246 1.55 18.71 8.53
CA VAL A 246 1.23 19.97 9.23
C VAL A 246 0.60 20.99 8.28
N PHE A 247 1.12 21.07 7.06
CA PHE A 247 0.69 22.05 6.06
C PHE A 247 0.59 21.39 4.67
N PRO A 248 -0.58 20.80 4.30
CA PRO A 248 -0.76 20.06 3.05
C PRO A 248 -0.97 20.99 1.85
N TRP A 249 0.02 21.82 1.54
CA TRP A 249 0.00 22.76 0.41
C TRP A 249 0.80 22.26 -0.78
N GLY A 250 0.33 22.52 -2.01
CA GLY A 250 1.03 22.14 -3.24
C GLY A 250 1.19 20.63 -3.39
N LEU A 251 0.10 19.90 -3.20
CA LEU A 251 0.01 18.47 -3.49
C LEU A 251 -0.12 18.27 -5.01
N THR A 252 0.66 17.35 -5.56
CA THR A 252 0.78 17.14 -7.01
C THR A 252 1.17 15.70 -7.30
N PHE A 253 0.64 15.12 -8.38
CA PHE A 253 0.96 13.76 -8.83
C PHE A 253 2.46 13.50 -9.02
N ILE A 254 3.18 14.50 -9.54
CA ILE A 254 4.62 14.41 -9.78
C ILE A 254 5.31 15.58 -9.08
N TYR A 255 6.00 15.26 -7.98
CA TYR A 255 6.82 16.25 -7.30
C TYR A 255 8.10 16.54 -8.08
N PRO A 256 8.59 17.79 -8.09
CA PRO A 256 9.88 18.13 -8.68
C PRO A 256 10.99 17.29 -8.07
N ARG A 257 11.90 16.79 -8.92
CA ARG A 257 13.08 16.07 -8.44
C ARG A 257 13.87 16.95 -7.48
N TRP A 258 14.22 16.40 -6.33
CA TRP A 258 15.08 17.08 -5.39
C TRP A 258 16.49 17.18 -5.92
N LYS A 259 17.07 18.38 -5.81
CA LYS A 259 18.52 18.56 -5.89
C LYS A 259 19.10 18.16 -4.54
N ILE A 260 19.96 17.16 -4.55
CA ILE A 260 20.58 16.53 -3.39
C ILE A 260 22.05 16.93 -3.37
#